data_AF-A0A1A9VEX8-F1
#
_entry.id   AF-A0A1A9VEX8-F1
#
_cell.length_a   1.000
_cell.length_b   1.000
_cell.length_c   1.000
_cell.angle_alpha   90.00
_cell.angle_beta   90.00
_cell.angle_gamma   90.00
#
_symmetry.space_group_name_H-M   'P 1'
#
loop_
_entity.id
_entity.type
_entity.pdbx_description
1 polymer ?
#
loop_
_entity_poly.entity_id
_entity_poly.type
_entity_poly.pdbx_seq_one_letter_code
_entity_poly.pdbx_strand_id
1 'polypeptide(L)'
;MHWIKILISAFIAINIVIEEVYASGLFELRLKYFKNDYGRDSEGHCCSGQSDPTTGKCIGGCKTRFRVCLKHYQAKIDTTSQCTYGDVVTPILGENSVNLTDTQNFQNKGFTNPIQFAFNFAWPGTFTLIVEALHDTNNSANARSSNLLIQRLSVQQVLEVSPEWKTNKSESQYTWLEYDFRVTCDPHYYGSGCANLCRPRDDQFGHYTCSETGEIICLSGWQGNYCDKQLQYQKQQQQQQQQQQQQ
;
A
#
# COMPACT_ATOMS: atom_id res chain seq x y z
N MET A 1 11.74 -30.80 38.05
CA MET A 1 12.37 -30.65 36.71
C MET A 1 11.37 -30.69 35.57
N HIS A 2 10.55 -31.75 35.39
CA HIS A 2 9.62 -31.86 34.24
C HIS A 2 8.65 -30.67 34.10
N TRP A 3 8.02 -30.23 35.19
CA TRP A 3 7.09 -29.09 35.21
C TRP A 3 7.68 -27.77 34.70
N ILE A 4 8.98 -27.53 34.94
CA ILE A 4 9.69 -26.34 34.43
C ILE A 4 9.79 -26.38 32.91
N LYS A 5 10.05 -27.56 32.30
CA LYS A 5 10.06 -27.70 30.84
C LYS A 5 8.68 -27.44 30.23
N ILE A 6 7.61 -27.94 30.86
CA ILE A 6 6.22 -27.74 30.43
C ILE A 6 5.86 -26.25 30.44
N LEU A 7 6.19 -25.53 31.53
CA LEU A 7 5.98 -24.08 31.64
C LEU A 7 6.77 -23.30 30.58
N ILE A 8 8.03 -23.67 30.32
CA ILE A 8 8.84 -23.03 29.27
C ILE A 8 8.25 -23.29 27.88
N SER A 9 7.82 -24.52 27.56
CA SER A 9 7.17 -24.80 26.28
C SER A 9 5.84 -24.06 26.10
N ALA A 10 5.04 -23.93 27.17
CA ALA A 10 3.81 -23.15 27.14
C ALA A 10 4.10 -21.66 26.93
N PHE A 11 5.10 -21.11 27.62
CA PHE A 11 5.52 -19.72 27.47
C PHE A 11 6.04 -19.43 26.05
N ILE A 12 6.83 -20.34 25.47
CA ILE A 12 7.30 -20.23 24.08
C ILE A 12 6.11 -20.26 23.10
N ALA A 13 5.17 -21.20 23.27
CA ALA A 13 3.98 -21.28 22.41
C ALA A 13 3.09 -20.02 22.51
N ILE A 14 2.91 -19.47 23.71
CA ILE A 14 2.14 -18.23 23.95
C ILE A 14 2.79 -17.00 23.30
N ASN A 15 4.11 -17.01 23.08
CA ASN A 15 4.82 -15.94 22.37
C ASN A 15 4.81 -16.09 20.83
N ILE A 16 4.10 -17.11 20.28
CA ILE A 16 3.84 -17.26 18.83
C ILE A 16 2.34 -17.02 18.55
N VAL A 17 1.78 -15.98 19.17
CA VAL A 17 0.59 -15.32 18.61
C VAL A 17 1.10 -14.37 17.53
N ILE A 18 1.11 -14.83 16.28
CA ILE A 18 1.27 -13.95 15.14
C ILE A 18 -0.05 -13.18 15.00
N GLU A 19 -0.04 -11.90 15.35
CA GLU A 19 -1.13 -11.00 14.96
C GLU A 19 -1.07 -10.84 13.43
N GLU A 20 -1.91 -11.59 12.73
CA GLU A 20 -2.25 -11.28 11.34
C GLU A 20 -2.97 -9.93 11.32
N VAL A 21 -2.21 -8.85 11.12
CA VAL A 21 -2.74 -7.51 10.90
C VAL A 21 -3.42 -7.51 9.54
N TYR A 22 -4.68 -7.95 9.50
CA TYR A 22 -5.50 -7.96 8.30
C TYR A 22 -5.64 -6.53 7.77
N ALA A 23 -5.10 -6.31 6.57
CA ALA A 23 -5.42 -5.15 5.78
C ALA A 23 -6.84 -5.30 5.20
N SER A 24 -7.51 -4.16 5.01
CA SER A 24 -8.69 -4.05 4.14
C SER A 24 -8.28 -3.81 2.68
N GLY A 25 -7.08 -3.27 2.45
CA GLY A 25 -6.52 -3.12 1.11
C GLY A 25 -5.11 -2.57 1.08
N LEU A 26 -4.60 -2.42 -0.14
CA LEU A 26 -3.27 -1.89 -0.47
C LEU A 26 -3.39 -0.65 -1.35
N PHE A 27 -2.68 0.42 -1.00
CA PHE A 27 -2.24 1.43 -1.98
C PHE A 27 -0.88 0.98 -2.52
N GLU A 28 -0.74 0.89 -3.84
CA GLU A 28 0.51 0.45 -4.48
C GLU A 28 1.11 1.56 -5.33
N LEU A 29 2.42 1.82 -5.17
CA LEU A 29 3.21 2.72 -6.01
C LEU A 29 4.28 1.94 -6.77
N ARG A 30 4.15 1.85 -8.09
CA ARG A 30 5.16 1.29 -8.99
C ARG A 30 6.02 2.42 -9.56
N LEU A 31 7.27 2.55 -9.09
CA LEU A 31 8.26 3.42 -9.72
C LEU A 31 8.77 2.73 -11.01
N LYS A 32 8.92 3.44 -12.13
CA LYS A 32 9.29 2.81 -13.43
C LYS A 32 10.64 3.26 -13.94
N TYR A 33 10.77 4.54 -14.19
CA TYR A 33 12.00 5.11 -14.72
C TYR A 33 12.24 6.47 -14.10
N PHE A 34 13.42 6.64 -13.51
CA PHE A 34 13.91 7.92 -13.04
C PHE A 34 15.08 8.37 -13.91
N LYS A 35 15.15 9.65 -14.24
CA LYS A 35 16.16 10.23 -15.10
C LYS A 35 16.80 11.46 -14.46
N ASN A 36 18.13 11.53 -14.49
CA ASN A 36 18.93 12.70 -14.14
C ASN A 36 20.27 12.65 -14.89
N ASP A 37 20.24 12.67 -16.23
CA ASP A 37 21.44 12.59 -17.08
C ASP A 37 22.46 13.72 -16.81
N TYR A 38 22.02 14.82 -16.19
CA TYR A 38 22.86 15.96 -15.84
C TYR A 38 23.63 15.77 -14.52
N GLY A 39 23.24 14.83 -13.66
CA GLY A 39 23.85 14.61 -12.34
C GLY A 39 23.64 15.77 -11.36
N ARG A 40 22.50 16.47 -11.46
CA ARG A 40 22.20 17.68 -10.68
C ARG A 40 21.17 17.47 -9.58
N ASP A 41 21.22 18.32 -8.56
CA ASP A 41 20.20 18.44 -7.52
C ASP A 41 19.04 19.38 -7.93
N SER A 42 18.08 19.61 -7.03
CA SER A 42 16.92 20.47 -7.28
C SER A 42 17.23 21.96 -7.34
N GLU A 43 18.43 22.38 -6.92
CA GLU A 43 18.92 23.76 -7.03
C GLU A 43 19.78 23.97 -8.30
N GLY A 44 20.17 22.87 -8.96
CA GLY A 44 20.98 22.85 -10.16
C GLY A 44 22.48 22.68 -9.92
N HIS A 45 22.91 22.48 -8.67
CA HIS A 45 24.29 22.11 -8.37
C HIS A 45 24.54 20.64 -8.74
N CYS A 46 25.80 20.25 -8.89
CA CYS A 46 26.15 18.85 -9.13
C CYS A 46 26.08 18.06 -7.81
N CYS A 47 25.48 16.86 -7.81
CA CYS A 47 25.35 16.04 -6.60
C CYS A 47 26.68 15.74 -5.90
N SER A 48 27.78 15.67 -6.66
CA SER A 48 29.15 15.48 -6.19
C SER A 48 29.84 16.75 -5.66
N GLY A 49 29.21 17.91 -5.79
CA GLY A 49 29.83 19.22 -5.59
C GLY A 49 30.85 19.61 -6.68
N GLN A 50 31.04 18.81 -7.73
CA GLN A 50 32.08 19.02 -8.75
C GLN A 50 31.53 19.11 -10.17
N SER A 51 31.99 20.11 -10.91
CA SER A 51 31.76 20.28 -12.35
C SER A 51 33.07 20.43 -13.11
N ASP A 52 33.07 20.02 -14.38
CA ASP A 52 34.14 20.24 -15.33
C ASP A 52 34.19 21.74 -15.72
N PRO A 53 35.31 22.45 -15.48
CA PRO A 53 35.39 23.90 -15.71
C PRO A 53 35.26 24.34 -17.18
N THR A 54 35.42 23.43 -18.13
CA THR A 54 35.43 23.74 -19.58
C THR A 54 34.05 23.52 -20.21
N THR A 55 33.33 22.51 -19.75
CA THR A 55 32.07 22.02 -20.33
C THR A 55 30.85 22.21 -19.42
N GLY A 56 31.07 22.57 -18.15
CA GLY A 56 30.01 22.77 -17.15
C GLY A 56 29.27 21.49 -16.73
N LYS A 57 29.68 20.32 -17.22
CA LYS A 57 29.09 19.01 -16.89
C LYS A 57 29.48 18.58 -15.48
N CYS A 58 28.60 17.85 -14.80
CA CYS A 58 28.91 17.31 -13.48
C CYS A 58 29.91 16.14 -13.55
N ILE A 59 30.82 16.09 -12.58
CA ILE A 59 31.82 15.02 -12.44
C ILE A 59 31.29 14.02 -11.41
N GLY A 60 31.20 12.74 -11.78
CA GLY A 60 30.53 11.72 -10.97
C GLY A 60 29.00 11.74 -11.10
N GLY A 61 28.30 11.05 -10.19
CA GLY A 61 26.85 10.86 -10.28
C GLY A 61 26.13 10.93 -8.94
N CYS A 62 24.84 11.27 -9.00
CA CYS A 62 23.91 11.23 -7.88
C CYS A 62 23.62 9.77 -7.51
N LYS A 63 24.13 9.30 -6.38
CA LYS A 63 23.70 8.05 -5.73
C LYS A 63 22.23 8.19 -5.30
N THR A 64 21.30 7.74 -6.14
CA THR A 64 19.86 8.02 -6.00
C THR A 64 19.16 6.97 -5.13
N ARG A 65 18.45 7.45 -4.11
CA ARG A 65 17.38 6.71 -3.42
C ARG A 65 16.09 7.52 -3.42
N PHE A 66 14.99 6.90 -3.01
CA PHE A 66 13.68 7.56 -2.90
C PHE A 66 13.18 7.54 -1.47
N ARG A 67 12.48 8.61 -1.08
CA ARG A 67 11.51 8.60 0.02
C ARG A 67 10.11 8.71 -0.57
N VAL A 68 9.18 7.93 -0.04
CA VAL A 68 7.78 7.87 -0.46
C VAL A 68 6.90 8.05 0.77
N CYS A 69 6.14 9.13 0.78
CA CYS A 69 5.30 9.55 1.90
C CYS A 69 3.84 9.61 1.43
N LEU A 70 3.00 8.75 2.00
CA LEU A 70 1.58 8.65 1.70
C LEU A 70 0.76 9.16 2.91
N LYS A 71 -0.22 10.03 2.67
CA LYS A 71 -1.09 10.58 3.71
C LYS A 71 -2.45 11.04 3.18
N HIS A 72 -3.31 11.45 4.11
CA HIS A 72 -4.63 12.04 3.82
C HIS A 72 -4.54 13.27 2.91
N TYR A 73 -5.64 13.59 2.22
CA TYR A 73 -5.78 14.85 1.49
C TYR A 73 -5.79 16.05 2.45
N GLN A 74 -5.16 17.16 2.04
CA GLN A 74 -5.06 18.40 2.82
C GLN A 74 -5.22 19.60 1.87
N ALA A 75 -5.99 20.63 2.24
CA ALA A 75 -6.26 21.79 1.37
C ALA A 75 -5.01 22.56 0.91
N LYS A 76 -3.88 22.39 1.61
CA LYS A 76 -2.53 22.73 1.15
C LYS A 76 -1.63 21.54 1.46
N ILE A 77 -0.77 21.15 0.51
CA ILE A 77 0.25 20.12 0.76
C ILE A 77 1.28 20.69 1.74
N ASP A 78 1.35 20.09 2.91
CA ASP A 78 2.50 20.18 3.81
C ASP A 78 3.51 19.06 3.46
N THR A 79 4.80 19.38 3.39
CA THR A 79 5.88 18.41 3.16
C THR A 79 6.62 18.02 4.45
N THR A 80 6.26 18.64 5.58
CA THR A 80 6.94 18.50 6.89
C THR A 80 6.18 17.62 7.88
N SER A 81 4.85 17.49 7.79
CA SER A 81 4.09 16.55 8.62
C SER A 81 4.52 15.09 8.44
N GLN A 82 4.25 14.29 9.46
CA GLN A 82 4.26 12.83 9.34
C GLN A 82 3.31 12.34 8.21
N CYS A 83 3.68 11.20 7.61
CA CYS A 83 2.92 10.51 6.58
C CYS A 83 1.88 9.60 7.25
N THR A 84 0.59 9.92 7.18
CA THR A 84 -0.45 9.24 7.97
C THR A 84 -0.89 7.88 7.43
N TYR A 85 -0.53 7.54 6.19
CA TYR A 85 -0.80 6.23 5.59
C TYR A 85 0.49 5.41 5.38
N GLY A 86 1.66 6.06 5.44
CA GLY A 86 2.95 5.41 5.60
C GLY A 86 4.12 6.22 5.04
N ASP A 87 5.33 5.92 5.51
CA ASP A 87 6.59 6.52 5.06
C ASP A 87 7.58 5.39 4.73
N VAL A 88 8.13 5.37 3.52
CA VAL A 88 9.08 4.35 3.04
C VAL A 88 10.30 5.04 2.45
N VAL A 89 11.49 4.65 2.91
CA VAL A 89 12.78 5.10 2.35
C VAL A 89 13.49 3.91 1.72
N THR A 90 13.86 4.03 0.44
CA THR A 90 14.54 2.95 -0.29
C THR A 90 16.04 2.90 0.02
N PRO A 91 16.70 1.75 -0.20
CA PRO A 91 18.15 1.72 -0.42
C PRO A 91 18.53 2.56 -1.67
N ILE A 92 19.84 2.71 -1.92
CA ILE A 92 20.34 3.31 -3.17
C ILE A 92 20.00 2.37 -4.33
N LEU A 93 19.25 2.86 -5.30
CA LEU A 93 18.77 2.02 -6.41
C LEU A 93 19.70 2.11 -7.63
N GLY A 94 20.32 3.26 -7.88
CA GLY A 94 21.33 3.44 -8.92
C GLY A 94 21.98 4.82 -8.89
N GLU A 95 22.71 5.16 -9.95
CA GLU A 95 23.35 6.47 -10.11
C GLU A 95 22.73 7.25 -11.26
N ASN A 96 22.47 8.56 -11.06
CA ASN A 96 21.83 9.46 -12.02
C ASN A 96 20.45 8.96 -12.49
N SER A 97 20.42 8.19 -13.58
CA SER A 97 19.22 7.69 -14.26
C SER A 97 19.05 6.19 -13.99
N VAL A 98 17.89 5.78 -13.45
CA VAL A 98 17.64 4.42 -12.95
C VAL A 98 16.38 3.85 -13.57
N ASN A 99 16.50 2.69 -14.23
CA ASN A 99 15.35 1.87 -14.61
C ASN A 99 14.98 0.94 -13.43
N LEU A 100 13.71 0.99 -13.02
CA LEU A 100 13.18 0.32 -11.83
C LEU A 100 12.24 -0.84 -12.17
N THR A 101 12.00 -1.12 -13.47
CA THR A 101 11.13 -2.23 -13.91
C THR A 101 11.73 -3.62 -13.71
N ASP A 102 13.06 -3.73 -13.59
CA ASP A 102 13.77 -4.99 -13.37
C ASP A 102 13.81 -5.36 -11.87
N THR A 103 12.68 -5.89 -11.38
CA THR A 103 12.48 -6.15 -9.95
C THR A 103 13.47 -7.14 -9.35
N GLN A 104 13.98 -8.10 -10.14
CA GLN A 104 14.91 -9.15 -9.68
C GLN A 104 16.27 -8.55 -9.24
N ASN A 105 16.77 -7.55 -9.97
CA ASN A 105 18.01 -6.83 -9.63
C ASN A 105 17.88 -5.92 -8.39
N PHE A 106 16.66 -5.72 -7.87
CA PHE A 106 16.40 -4.88 -6.68
C PHE A 106 15.98 -5.66 -5.43
N GLN A 107 15.34 -6.82 -5.57
CA GLN A 107 15.00 -7.68 -4.42
C GLN A 107 16.26 -8.03 -3.61
N ASN A 108 17.36 -8.39 -4.29
CA ASN A 108 18.66 -8.66 -3.68
C ASN A 108 19.31 -7.44 -2.99
N LYS A 109 18.79 -6.22 -3.21
CA LYS A 109 19.23 -4.98 -2.55
C LYS A 109 18.29 -4.54 -1.41
N GLY A 110 17.22 -5.30 -1.13
CA GLY A 110 16.20 -4.93 -0.15
C GLY A 110 15.20 -3.89 -0.67
N PHE A 111 14.92 -3.84 -1.98
CA PHE A 111 13.87 -3.00 -2.55
C PHE A 111 12.83 -3.84 -3.32
N THR A 112 11.57 -3.70 -2.93
CA THR A 112 10.41 -4.29 -3.60
C THR A 112 9.69 -3.21 -4.41
N ASN A 113 9.30 -3.55 -5.64
CA ASN A 113 8.56 -2.68 -6.55
C ASN A 113 7.40 -3.50 -7.16
N PRO A 114 6.12 -3.11 -6.99
CA PRO A 114 5.64 -1.89 -6.34
C PRO A 114 5.96 -1.79 -4.85
N ILE A 115 6.02 -0.56 -4.37
CA ILE A 115 6.01 -0.21 -2.95
C ILE A 115 4.55 -0.29 -2.48
N GLN A 116 4.30 -1.06 -1.43
CA GLN A 116 2.95 -1.33 -0.94
C GLN A 116 2.70 -0.65 0.41
N PHE A 117 1.57 0.04 0.52
CA PHE A 117 1.07 0.68 1.73
C PHE A 117 -0.24 -0.01 2.11
N ALA A 118 -0.15 -0.99 3.00
CA ALA A 118 -1.31 -1.68 3.54
C ALA A 118 -2.11 -0.78 4.50
N PHE A 119 -3.43 -0.80 4.39
CA PHE A 119 -4.34 -0.06 5.26
C PHE A 119 -5.44 -0.95 5.82
N ASN A 120 -5.96 -0.60 7.00
CA ASN A 120 -7.04 -1.30 7.71
C ASN A 120 -8.25 -0.38 8.01
N PHE A 121 -8.35 0.72 7.27
CA PHE A 121 -9.43 1.71 7.34
C PHE A 121 -10.22 1.75 6.02
N ALA A 122 -11.42 2.36 6.03
CA ALA A 122 -12.16 2.59 4.80
C ALA A 122 -11.41 3.59 3.90
N TRP A 123 -11.03 3.18 2.69
CA TRP A 123 -10.30 4.02 1.74
C TRP A 123 -11.13 5.28 1.39
N PRO A 124 -10.59 6.50 1.59
CA PRO A 124 -11.37 7.74 1.51
C PRO A 124 -11.46 8.33 0.08
N GLY A 125 -11.10 7.55 -0.95
CA GLY A 125 -11.09 7.99 -2.35
C GLY A 125 -10.07 9.08 -2.70
N THR A 126 -9.38 9.67 -1.71
CA THR A 126 -8.50 10.85 -1.88
C THR A 126 -7.23 10.74 -1.04
N PHE A 127 -6.11 11.23 -1.57
CA PHE A 127 -4.80 11.12 -0.91
C PHE A 127 -3.86 12.28 -1.26
N THR A 128 -2.79 12.38 -0.49
CA THR A 128 -1.56 13.12 -0.82
C THR A 128 -0.42 12.11 -0.94
N LEU A 129 0.28 12.11 -2.08
CA LEU A 129 1.51 11.35 -2.29
C LEU A 129 2.66 12.32 -2.53
N ILE A 130 3.74 12.15 -1.77
CA ILE A 130 5.01 12.88 -1.92
C ILE A 130 6.10 11.85 -2.25
N VAL A 131 6.85 12.08 -3.32
CA VAL A 131 7.98 11.24 -3.71
C VAL A 131 9.21 12.13 -3.85
N GLU A 132 10.27 11.81 -3.11
CA GLU A 132 11.49 12.58 -3.04
C GLU A 132 12.65 11.74 -3.56
N ALA A 133 13.19 12.09 -4.73
CA ALA A 133 14.47 11.56 -5.19
C ALA A 133 15.59 12.29 -4.43
N LEU A 134 16.50 11.53 -3.81
CA LEU A 134 17.49 12.03 -2.86
C LEU A 134 18.87 11.47 -3.20
N HIS A 135 19.91 12.32 -3.11
CA HIS A 135 21.29 11.89 -3.16
C HIS A 135 21.78 11.47 -1.76
N ASP A 136 22.28 10.24 -1.63
CA ASP A 136 22.94 9.77 -0.41
C ASP A 136 24.38 10.30 -0.28
N THR A 137 24.58 11.23 0.66
CA THR A 137 25.87 11.94 0.90
C THR A 137 26.75 11.29 1.97
N ASN A 138 26.54 10.00 2.24
CA ASN A 138 26.80 9.38 3.55
C ASN A 138 28.28 9.18 3.92
N ASN A 139 28.94 10.27 4.35
CA ASN A 139 30.16 10.26 5.16
C ASN A 139 29.78 10.14 6.65
N SER A 140 29.31 8.94 7.02
CA SER A 140 29.23 8.36 8.37
C SER A 140 28.48 9.06 9.52
N ALA A 141 27.86 8.21 10.34
CA ALA A 141 27.43 8.40 11.74
C ALA A 141 26.26 9.37 12.07
N ASN A 142 26.01 10.48 11.35
CA ASN A 142 24.93 11.43 11.69
C ASN A 142 23.78 11.43 10.67
N ALA A 143 23.11 10.29 10.53
CA ALA A 143 22.13 10.00 9.48
C ALA A 143 20.74 10.67 9.65
N ARG A 144 20.69 12.00 9.83
CA ARG A 144 19.44 12.80 9.86
C ARG A 144 19.46 14.14 9.11
N SER A 145 20.60 14.61 8.57
CA SER A 145 20.71 16.03 8.17
C SER A 145 21.62 16.36 6.96
N SER A 146 21.74 15.52 5.93
CA SER A 146 22.55 15.87 4.75
C SER A 146 22.15 15.27 3.38
N ASN A 147 21.00 14.60 3.24
CA ASN A 147 20.57 14.09 1.92
C ASN A 147 20.21 15.28 1.00
N LEU A 148 20.88 15.44 -0.14
CA LEU A 148 20.56 16.49 -1.11
C LEU A 148 19.30 16.11 -1.88
N LEU A 149 18.37 17.06 -2.05
CA LEU A 149 17.15 16.86 -2.81
C LEU A 149 17.44 16.90 -4.31
N ILE A 150 17.07 15.85 -5.04
CA ILE A 150 17.21 15.80 -6.49
C ILE A 150 15.90 16.26 -7.16
N GLN A 151 14.76 15.71 -6.72
CA GLN A 151 13.43 16.08 -7.19
C GLN A 151 12.41 15.80 -6.09
N ARG A 152 11.46 16.71 -5.87
CA ARG A 152 10.25 16.44 -5.08
C ARG A 152 9.02 16.49 -5.98
N LEU A 153 8.39 15.34 -6.17
CA LEU A 153 7.00 15.25 -6.60
C LEU A 153 6.08 15.44 -5.39
N SER A 154 4.98 16.14 -5.56
CA SER A 154 3.87 16.16 -4.60
C SER A 154 2.55 16.24 -5.37
N VAL A 155 1.68 15.25 -5.18
CA VAL A 155 0.42 15.13 -5.93
C VAL A 155 -0.75 14.82 -4.99
N GLN A 156 -1.91 15.40 -5.30
CA GLN A 156 -3.18 15.15 -4.64
C GLN A 156 -4.25 14.93 -5.69
N GLN A 157 -5.09 13.92 -5.50
CA GLN A 157 -6.15 13.57 -6.45
C GLN A 157 -7.18 12.60 -5.85
N VAL A 158 -8.28 12.43 -6.59
CA VAL A 158 -9.20 11.29 -6.45
C VAL A 158 -8.59 10.04 -7.09
N LEU A 159 -8.73 8.91 -6.42
CA LEU A 159 -8.37 7.57 -6.87
C LEU A 159 -9.34 6.56 -6.27
N GLU A 160 -10.18 6.00 -7.13
CA GLU A 160 -11.07 4.90 -6.79
C GLU A 160 -10.29 3.58 -6.65
N VAL A 161 -10.89 2.62 -5.95
CA VAL A 161 -10.41 1.22 -5.94
C VAL A 161 -10.50 0.65 -7.35
N SER A 162 -9.37 0.11 -7.85
CA SER A 162 -9.28 -0.55 -9.15
C SER A 162 -8.03 -1.42 -9.24
N PRO A 163 -8.08 -2.60 -9.90
CA PRO A 163 -6.87 -3.34 -10.27
C PRO A 163 -6.02 -2.60 -11.33
N GLU A 164 -6.59 -1.61 -12.03
CA GLU A 164 -5.92 -0.91 -13.13
C GLU A 164 -4.92 0.15 -12.64
N TRP A 165 -3.79 0.22 -13.33
CA TRP A 165 -2.69 1.12 -12.98
C TRP A 165 -2.88 2.52 -13.57
N LYS A 166 -3.09 3.53 -12.72
CA LYS A 166 -3.07 4.92 -13.16
C LYS A 166 -1.63 5.32 -13.47
N THR A 167 -1.30 5.40 -14.76
CA THR A 167 0.04 5.80 -15.24
C THR A 167 0.23 7.31 -15.11
N ASN A 168 1.32 7.74 -14.49
CA ASN A 168 1.61 9.15 -14.20
C ASN A 168 3.09 9.50 -14.48
N LYS A 169 3.37 10.81 -14.48
CA LYS A 169 4.69 11.37 -14.74
C LYS A 169 4.94 12.61 -13.88
N SER A 170 6.20 12.91 -13.61
CA SER A 170 6.67 14.17 -13.03
C SER A 170 7.94 14.62 -13.73
N GLU A 171 7.91 15.82 -14.29
CA GLU A 171 9.05 16.46 -14.96
C GLU A 171 9.53 17.65 -14.13
N SER A 172 10.82 17.93 -14.20
CA SER A 172 11.50 19.05 -13.53
C SER A 172 12.74 19.42 -14.36
N GLN A 173 13.34 20.59 -14.10
CA GLN A 173 14.35 21.19 -14.99
C GLN A 173 15.53 20.28 -15.40
N TYR A 174 15.91 19.33 -14.55
CA TYR A 174 16.99 18.38 -14.82
C TYR A 174 16.54 16.90 -14.82
N THR A 175 15.28 16.61 -14.47
CA THR A 175 14.87 15.25 -14.04
C THR A 175 13.47 14.86 -14.48
N TRP A 176 13.25 13.55 -14.60
CA TRP A 176 12.02 12.95 -15.11
C TRP A 176 11.73 11.65 -14.35
N LEU A 177 10.53 11.53 -13.78
CA LEU A 177 10.05 10.34 -13.06
C LEU A 177 8.76 9.81 -13.70
N GLU A 178 8.79 8.57 -14.17
CA GLU A 178 7.61 7.77 -14.49
C GLU A 178 7.24 6.87 -13.32
N TYR A 179 5.96 6.88 -12.95
CA TYR A 179 5.41 6.12 -11.84
C TYR A 179 3.93 5.82 -12.09
N ASP A 180 3.49 4.65 -11.66
CA ASP A 180 2.07 4.27 -11.69
C ASP A 180 1.60 3.99 -10.27
N PHE A 181 0.32 4.20 -9.98
CA PHE A 181 -0.27 3.78 -8.71
C PHE A 181 -1.69 3.24 -8.90
N ARG A 182 -2.15 2.46 -7.92
CA ARG A 182 -3.53 1.95 -7.83
C ARG A 182 -3.90 1.67 -6.36
N VAL A 183 -5.18 1.39 -6.11
CA VAL A 183 -5.67 0.89 -4.82
C VAL A 183 -6.49 -0.37 -5.06
N THR A 184 -6.18 -1.45 -4.36
CA THR A 184 -6.88 -2.73 -4.45
C THR A 184 -7.33 -3.18 -3.07
N CYS A 185 -8.51 -3.75 -2.95
CA CYS A 185 -8.94 -4.40 -1.71
C CYS A 185 -8.20 -5.71 -1.49
N ASP A 186 -8.03 -6.07 -0.22
CA ASP A 186 -7.53 -7.38 0.18
C ASP A 186 -8.59 -8.48 -0.08
N PRO A 187 -8.20 -9.76 -0.15
CA PRO A 187 -9.15 -10.85 -0.35
C PRO A 187 -10.32 -10.79 0.64
N HIS A 188 -11.54 -10.86 0.10
CA HIS A 188 -12.80 -10.76 0.84
C HIS A 188 -13.22 -9.36 1.32
N TYR A 189 -12.48 -8.30 0.98
CA TYR A 189 -12.92 -6.91 1.16
C TYR A 189 -13.44 -6.33 -0.16
N TYR A 190 -14.53 -5.56 -0.09
CA TYR A 190 -15.27 -5.07 -1.25
C TYR A 190 -15.74 -3.61 -1.09
N GLY A 191 -16.26 -3.04 -2.18
CA GLY A 191 -16.74 -1.67 -2.28
C GLY A 191 -15.63 -0.64 -2.50
N SER A 192 -15.99 0.59 -2.87
CA SER A 192 -15.04 1.68 -3.20
C SER A 192 -14.16 2.14 -2.02
N GLY A 193 -14.54 1.78 -0.78
CA GLY A 193 -13.75 1.99 0.42
C GLY A 193 -13.01 0.74 0.92
N CYS A 194 -13.12 -0.42 0.25
CA CYS A 194 -12.69 -1.73 0.76
C CYS A 194 -13.21 -2.05 2.18
N ALA A 195 -14.38 -1.52 2.55
CA ALA A 195 -14.91 -1.62 3.91
C ALA A 195 -15.84 -2.82 4.14
N ASN A 196 -16.35 -3.43 3.06
CA ASN A 196 -17.35 -4.49 3.14
C ASN A 196 -16.64 -5.85 3.18
N LEU A 197 -16.57 -6.49 4.35
CA LEU A 197 -15.98 -7.83 4.53
C LEU A 197 -17.02 -8.93 4.25
N CYS A 198 -16.80 -9.77 3.24
CA CYS A 198 -17.61 -10.94 2.96
C CYS A 198 -16.76 -12.15 2.56
N ARG A 199 -16.73 -13.18 3.42
CA ARG A 199 -16.10 -14.48 3.15
C ARG A 199 -17.21 -15.48 2.77
N PRO A 200 -17.26 -16.02 1.53
CA PRO A 200 -18.24 -17.03 1.13
C PRO A 200 -18.24 -18.23 2.08
N ARG A 201 -19.41 -18.82 2.30
CA ARG A 201 -19.62 -19.81 3.36
C ARG A 201 -20.65 -20.86 2.97
N ASP A 202 -20.38 -22.11 3.32
CA ASP A 202 -21.29 -23.23 3.14
C ASP A 202 -21.08 -24.22 4.31
N ASP A 203 -21.42 -23.77 5.52
CA ASP A 203 -21.29 -24.53 6.77
C ASP A 203 -22.49 -24.28 7.72
N GLN A 204 -22.50 -24.94 8.88
CA GLN A 204 -23.59 -24.86 9.88
C GLN A 204 -23.98 -23.43 10.30
N PHE A 205 -23.12 -22.43 10.10
CA PHE A 205 -23.34 -21.03 10.48
C PHE A 205 -23.75 -20.13 9.30
N GLY A 206 -23.83 -20.64 8.07
CA GLY A 206 -24.32 -19.87 6.93
C GLY A 206 -24.01 -20.48 5.56
N HIS A 207 -24.95 -20.29 4.63
CA HIS A 207 -24.93 -20.85 3.28
C HIS A 207 -25.09 -19.73 2.23
N TYR A 208 -23.99 -19.09 1.85
CA TYR A 208 -23.99 -17.87 1.02
C TYR A 208 -22.71 -17.64 0.20
N THR A 209 -22.87 -16.92 -0.91
CA THR A 209 -21.79 -16.28 -1.67
C THR A 209 -21.77 -14.76 -1.42
N CYS A 210 -20.82 -14.06 -2.04
CA CYS A 210 -20.65 -12.61 -1.91
C CYS A 210 -20.87 -11.92 -3.27
N SER A 211 -21.53 -10.77 -3.28
CA SER A 211 -21.64 -9.91 -4.46
C SER A 211 -20.32 -9.17 -4.77
N GLU A 212 -20.26 -8.49 -5.91
CA GLU A 212 -19.18 -7.56 -6.26
C GLU A 212 -19.07 -6.36 -5.28
N THR A 213 -20.17 -6.04 -4.58
CA THR A 213 -20.22 -5.02 -3.52
C THR A 213 -19.92 -5.57 -2.12
N GLY A 214 -19.75 -6.89 -1.96
CA GLY A 214 -19.56 -7.56 -0.67
C GLY A 214 -20.84 -7.83 0.12
N GLU A 215 -21.99 -7.80 -0.55
CA GLU A 215 -23.28 -8.19 0.04
C GLU A 215 -23.41 -9.72 0.10
N ILE A 216 -24.08 -10.21 1.14
CA ILE A 216 -24.32 -11.65 1.36
C ILE A 216 -25.48 -12.11 0.46
N ILE A 217 -25.20 -13.09 -0.42
CA ILE A 217 -26.18 -13.69 -1.34
C ILE A 217 -26.45 -15.14 -0.88
N CYS A 218 -27.65 -15.41 -0.37
CA CYS A 218 -28.01 -16.75 0.10
C CYS A 218 -28.04 -17.79 -1.04
N LEU A 219 -27.53 -18.98 -0.74
CA LEU A 219 -27.68 -20.16 -1.61
C LEU A 219 -29.16 -20.60 -1.67
N SER A 220 -29.52 -21.29 -2.77
CA SER A 220 -30.89 -21.74 -3.00
C SER A 220 -31.40 -22.59 -1.84
N GLY A 221 -32.56 -22.22 -1.29
CA GLY A 221 -33.15 -22.85 -0.10
C GLY A 221 -32.88 -22.12 1.22
N TRP A 222 -32.01 -21.12 1.26
CA TRP A 222 -31.60 -20.40 2.48
C TRP A 222 -32.03 -18.93 2.48
N GLN A 223 -32.12 -18.34 3.67
CA GLN A 223 -32.51 -16.95 3.93
C GLN A 223 -32.03 -16.47 5.32
N GLY A 224 -32.21 -15.19 5.61
CA GLY A 224 -31.75 -14.52 6.83
C GLY A 224 -30.40 -13.81 6.61
N ASN A 225 -30.03 -12.91 7.52
CA ASN A 225 -28.89 -12.01 7.34
C ASN A 225 -27.52 -12.71 7.18
N TYR A 226 -27.43 -13.98 7.63
CA TYR A 226 -26.26 -14.85 7.46
C TYR A 226 -26.59 -16.13 6.68
N CYS A 227 -27.77 -16.17 6.04
CA CYS A 227 -28.28 -17.33 5.31
C CYS A 227 -28.28 -18.61 6.16
N ASP A 228 -28.67 -18.44 7.42
CA ASP A 228 -28.69 -19.43 8.50
C ASP A 228 -30.01 -20.23 8.59
N LYS A 229 -31.05 -19.79 7.88
CA LYS A 229 -32.41 -20.34 8.00
C LYS A 229 -32.88 -20.93 6.68
N GLN A 230 -33.26 -22.21 6.69
CA GLN A 230 -33.87 -22.83 5.52
C GLN A 230 -35.31 -22.36 5.30
N LEU A 231 -35.66 -22.10 4.04
CA LEU A 231 -36.98 -21.68 3.59
C LEU A 231 -38.06 -22.76 3.82
N GLN A 232 -37.70 -24.04 3.82
CA GLN A 232 -38.66 -25.14 3.98
C GLN A 232 -39.25 -25.19 5.40
N TYR A 233 -38.41 -25.15 6.44
CA TYR A 233 -38.86 -25.17 7.83
C TYR A 233 -39.71 -23.95 8.19
N GLN A 234 -39.41 -22.76 7.66
CA GLN A 234 -40.26 -21.58 7.93
C GLN A 234 -41.64 -21.67 7.27
N LYS A 235 -41.76 -22.23 6.06
CA LYS A 235 -43.08 -22.46 5.44
C LYS A 235 -43.95 -23.41 6.26
N GLN A 236 -43.36 -24.46 6.83
CA GLN A 236 -44.05 -25.38 7.74
C GLN A 236 -44.49 -24.69 9.04
N GLN A 237 -43.62 -23.88 9.66
CA GLN A 237 -43.96 -23.12 10.88
C GLN A 237 -45.07 -22.08 10.64
N GLN A 238 -45.06 -21.36 9.53
CA GLN A 238 -46.12 -20.42 9.16
C GLN A 238 -47.47 -21.12 8.95
N GLN A 239 -47.47 -22.29 8.30
CA GLN A 239 -48.70 -23.09 8.14
C GLN A 239 -49.26 -23.58 9.49
N GLN A 240 -48.39 -24.02 10.41
CA GLN A 240 -48.79 -24.43 11.76
C GLN A 240 -49.37 -23.25 12.57
N GLN A 241 -48.75 -22.07 12.50
CA GLN A 241 -49.26 -20.86 13.17
C GLN A 241 -50.61 -20.41 12.59
N GLN A 242 -50.80 -20.47 11.27
CA GLN A 242 -52.09 -20.16 10.65
C GLN A 242 -53.19 -21.14 11.05
N GLN A 243 -52.88 -22.44 11.19
CA GLN A 243 -53.83 -23.44 11.69
C GLN A 243 -54.20 -23.20 13.17
N GLN A 244 -53.26 -22.75 14.00
CA GLN A 244 -53.51 -22.39 15.41
C GLN A 244 -54.29 -21.07 15.59
N GLN A 245 -54.36 -20.22 14.56
CA GLN A 245 -55.19 -19.00 14.54
C GLN A 245 -56.58 -19.21 13.92
N GLN A 246 -56.90 -20.45 13.53
CA GLN A 246 -58.20 -20.87 12.96
C GLN A 246 -58.96 -21.83 13.91
N GLN A 247 -58.57 -21.88 15.19
CA GLN A 247 -59.16 -22.66 16.27
C GLN A 247 -59.48 -21.76 17.46
#